data_AF-A0A5C7VGZ7-F1
#
_entry.id   AF-A0A5C7VGZ7-F1
#
_cell.length_a   1.000
_cell.length_b   1.000
_cell.length_c   1.000
_cell.angle_alpha   90.00
_cell.angle_beta   90.00
_cell.angle_gamma   90.00
#
_symmetry.space_group_name_H-M   'P 1'
#
loop_
_entity.id
_entity.type
_entity.pdbx_description
1 polymer ?
#
loop_
_entity_poly.entity_id
_entity_poly.type
_entity_poly.pdbx_seq_one_letter_code
_entity_poly.pdbx_strand_id
1 'polypeptide(L)'
;GGMVEAGSVVRDGVRVSFRVTDTARSMTVAYEGLLPDLFKEGKGVVAQGRLVDGRFVAQEVLAKHDENYMPPEAAAAMKAASAARGGHT
;
A
#
# COMPACT_ATOMS: atom_id res chain seq x y z
N GLY A 1 -2.02 -9.18 5.33
CA GLY A 1 -2.34 -7.77 5.02
C GLY A 1 -3.22 -7.23 6.12
N GLY A 2 -3.30 -5.91 6.29
CA GLY A 2 -4.13 -5.28 7.31
C GLY A 2 -4.12 -3.76 7.20
N MET A 3 -4.52 -3.06 8.24
CA MET A 3 -4.54 -1.60 8.34
C MET A 3 -3.44 -1.11 9.28
N VAL A 4 -2.74 -0.04 8.93
CA VAL A 4 -1.76 0.59 9.81
C VAL A 4 -2.48 1.36 10.90
N GLU A 5 -2.18 1.09 12.17
CA GLU A 5 -2.80 1.81 13.28
C GLU A 5 -2.23 3.23 13.42
N ALA A 6 -3.11 4.19 13.74
CA ALA A 6 -2.73 5.58 13.94
C ALA A 6 -1.88 5.78 15.20
N GLY A 7 -0.84 6.60 15.09
CA GLY A 7 0.14 6.83 16.15
C GLY A 7 1.06 5.64 16.41
N SER A 8 1.07 4.62 15.55
CA SER A 8 1.88 3.40 15.75
C SER A 8 3.20 3.42 15.00
N VAL A 9 3.35 4.33 14.03
CA VAL A 9 4.53 4.38 13.16
C VAL A 9 5.68 5.09 13.89
N VAL A 10 6.74 4.33 14.16
CA VAL A 10 7.99 4.81 14.74
C VAL A 10 9.10 4.66 13.70
N ARG A 11 9.85 5.74 13.48
CA ARG A 11 10.97 5.80 12.53
C ARG A 11 12.26 6.09 13.28
N ASP A 12 13.25 5.24 13.07
CA ASP A 12 14.61 5.34 13.60
C ASP A 12 15.61 5.20 12.44
N GLY A 13 15.93 6.34 11.81
CA GLY A 13 16.73 6.37 10.58
C GLY A 13 16.06 5.60 9.43
N VAL A 14 16.68 4.49 9.01
CA VAL A 14 16.17 3.59 7.96
C VAL A 14 15.29 2.46 8.51
N ARG A 15 15.22 2.30 9.84
CA ARG A 15 14.32 1.34 10.49
C ARG A 15 12.98 1.98 10.77
N VAL A 16 11.93 1.26 10.43
CA VAL A 16 10.55 1.64 10.70
C VAL A 16 9.87 0.50 11.42
N SER A 17 9.16 0.80 12.50
CA SER A 17 8.23 -0.13 13.10
C SER A 17 6.84 0.46 13.16
N PHE A 18 5.83 -0.34 12.83
CA PHE A 18 4.44 0.08 12.83
C PHE A 18 3.55 -1.09 13.21
N ARG A 19 2.35 -0.80 13.73
CA ARG A 19 1.39 -1.83 14.12
C ARG A 19 0.36 -2.00 13.02
N VAL A 20 0.18 -3.24 12.58
CA VAL A 20 -0.82 -3.61 11.58
C VAL A 20 -1.92 -4.40 12.25
N THR A 21 -3.17 -3.97 12.05
CA THR A 21 -4.36 -4.62 12.58
C THR A 21 -5.24 -5.15 11.46
N ASP A 22 -5.83 -6.32 11.67
CA ASP A 22 -6.88 -6.89 10.81
C ASP A 22 -8.26 -6.73 11.47
N THR A 23 -8.44 -5.72 12.35
CA THR A 23 -9.62 -5.49 13.21
C THR A 23 -9.83 -6.51 14.34
N ALA A 24 -9.37 -7.75 14.18
CA ALA A 24 -9.43 -8.78 15.22
C ALA A 24 -8.13 -8.90 16.04
N ARG A 25 -6.98 -8.67 15.41
CA ARG A 25 -5.64 -8.82 16.03
C ARG A 25 -4.69 -7.76 15.49
N SER A 26 -3.80 -7.30 16.36
CA SER A 26 -2.74 -6.35 16.03
C SER A 26 -1.37 -7.01 16.11
N MET A 27 -0.51 -6.73 15.13
CA MET A 27 0.86 -7.27 15.07
C MET A 27 1.86 -6.14 14.80
N THR A 28 2.99 -6.19 15.50
CA THR A 28 4.10 -5.25 15.28
C THR A 28 4.94 -5.72 14.10
N VAL A 29 5.04 -4.86 13.09
CA VAL A 29 5.88 -5.05 11.90
C VAL A 29 7.15 -4.23 12.05
N ALA A 30 8.29 -4.84 11.78
CA ALA A 30 9.59 -4.20 11.62
C ALA A 30 9.92 -4.15 10.13
N TYR A 31 10.41 -3.02 9.66
CA TYR A 31 10.87 -2.85 8.29
C TYR A 31 12.17 -2.05 8.30
N GLU A 32 13.11 -2.40 7.43
CA GLU A 32 14.35 -1.67 7.24
C GLU A 32 14.42 -1.25 5.78
N GLY A 33 14.27 0.04 5.50
CA GLY A 33 14.19 0.58 4.15
C GLY A 33 13.27 1.79 4.04
N LEU A 34 13.08 2.23 2.80
CA LEU A 34 12.19 3.32 2.45
C LEU A 34 10.77 2.78 2.25
N LEU A 35 9.83 3.34 3.00
CA LEU A 35 8.41 3.05 2.78
C LEU A 35 7.94 3.73 1.49
N PRO A 36 7.01 3.12 0.74
CA PRO A 36 6.40 3.77 -0.42
C PRO A 36 5.64 5.03 -0.01
N ASP A 37 5.56 6.02 -0.90
CA ASP A 37 4.89 7.31 -0.63
C ASP A 37 3.42 7.18 -0.22
N LEU A 38 2.76 6.11 -0.68
CA LEU A 38 1.37 5.80 -0.34
C LEU A 38 1.19 5.24 1.07
N PHE A 39 2.28 4.84 1.75
CA PHE A 39 2.19 4.36 3.12
C PHE A 39 1.75 5.48 4.06
N LYS A 40 0.59 5.29 4.69
CA LYS A 40 0.05 6.20 5.72
C LYS A 40 -0.67 5.41 6.79
N GLU A 41 -0.71 6.00 7.98
CA GLU A 41 -1.54 5.53 9.08
C GLU A 41 -3.03 5.58 8.69
N GLY A 42 -3.81 4.60 9.17
CA GLY A 42 -5.22 4.43 8.82
C GLY A 42 -5.47 3.89 7.41
N LYS A 43 -4.42 3.56 6.63
CA LYS A 43 -4.55 2.93 5.31
C LYS A 43 -4.20 1.45 5.32
N GLY A 44 -4.70 0.75 4.30
CA GLY A 44 -4.40 -0.65 4.06
C GLY A 44 -2.95 -0.85 3.62
N VAL A 45 -2.30 -1.85 4.20
CA VAL A 45 -0.92 -2.24 3.89
C VAL A 45 -0.80 -3.76 3.76
N VAL A 46 0.11 -4.19 2.90
CA VAL A 46 0.55 -5.57 2.78
C VAL A 46 2.05 -5.60 3.06
N ALA A 47 2.43 -6.22 4.16
CA ALA A 47 3.84 -6.46 4.49
C ALA A 47 4.17 -7.92 4.20
N GLN A 48 5.24 -8.16 3.46
CA GLN A 48 5.76 -9.49 3.17
C GLN A 48 7.10 -9.68 3.88
N GLY A 49 7.27 -10.82 4.53
CA GLY A 49 8.38 -10.99 5.46
C GLY A 49 8.33 -12.32 6.20
N ARG A 50 9.04 -12.37 7.33
CA ARG A 50 9.13 -13.55 8.19
C ARG A 50 8.79 -13.18 9.63
N LEU A 51 8.16 -14.10 10.33
CA LEU A 51 7.89 -13.97 11.75
C LEU A 51 9.08 -14.53 12.54
N VAL A 52 9.68 -13.70 13.40
CA VAL A 52 10.86 -14.03 14.21
C VAL A 52 10.58 -13.57 15.64
N ASP A 53 10.61 -14.49 16.60
CA ASP A 53 10.40 -14.20 18.03
C ASP A 53 9.14 -13.36 18.34
N GLY A 54 8.03 -13.65 17.64
CA GLY A 54 6.76 -12.93 17.82
C GLY A 54 6.70 -11.55 17.14
N ARG A 55 7.77 -11.10 16.49
CA ARG A 55 7.83 -9.89 15.68
C ARG A 55 7.81 -10.23 14.19
N PHE A 56 7.03 -9.49 13.41
CA PHE A 56 7.03 -9.68 11.96
C PHE A 56 8.10 -8.78 11.33
N VAL A 57 9.13 -9.38 10.76
CA VAL A 57 10.19 -8.67 10.02
C VAL A 57 9.81 -8.64 8.54
N ALA A 58 9.33 -7.49 8.09
CA ALA A 58 9.02 -7.23 6.70
C ALA A 58 10.29 -7.00 5.89
N GLN A 59 10.37 -7.68 4.74
CA GLN A 59 11.36 -7.46 3.70
C GLN A 59 10.81 -6.53 2.62
N GLU A 60 9.48 -6.52 2.44
CA GLU A 60 8.79 -5.67 1.48
C GLU A 60 7.50 -5.13 2.08
N VAL A 61 7.20 -3.86 1.81
CA VAL A 61 5.97 -3.19 2.26
C VAL A 61 5.28 -2.57 1.05
N LEU A 62 4.08 -3.04 0.78
CA LEU A 62 3.21 -2.58 -0.29
C LEU A 62 2.04 -1.82 0.34
N ALA A 63 1.92 -0.53 0.06
CA ALA A 63 0.72 0.22 0.42
C ALA A 63 -0.40 -0.16 -0.55
N LYS A 64 -1.60 -0.48 -0.04
CA LYS A 64 -2.76 -0.70 -0.92
C LYS A 64 -3.12 0.64 -1.56
N HIS A 65 -3.17 0.66 -2.88
CA HIS A 65 -3.63 1.81 -3.65
C HIS A 65 -5.12 2.08 -3.34
N ASP A 66 -5.47 3.34 -3.11
CA ASP A 66 -6.84 3.81 -3.35
C ASP A 66 -7.24 3.41 -4.78
N GLU A 67 -8.50 3.02 -4.98
CA GLU A 67 -9.14 2.40 -6.15
C GLU A 67 -8.95 3.09 -7.52
N ASN A 68 -8.07 4.10 -7.65
CA ASN A 68 -7.79 4.84 -8.88
C ASN A 68 -6.57 4.32 -9.67
N TYR A 69 -6.25 3.01 -9.59
CA TYR A 69 -5.32 2.40 -10.54
C TYR A 69 -6.02 2.25 -11.90
N MET A 70 -5.92 3.28 -12.74
CA MET A 70 -6.17 3.12 -14.18
C MET A 70 -4.90 2.53 -14.81
N PRO A 71 -4.91 1.27 -15.28
CA PRO A 71 -3.81 0.79 -16.10
C PRO A 71 -3.68 1.70 -17.33
N PRO A 72 -2.46 1.99 -17.80
CA PRO A 72 -2.24 2.88 -18.94
C PRO A 72 -2.99 2.43 -20.21
N GLU A 73 -3.26 1.13 -20.33
CA GLU A 73 -4.10 0.55 -21.39
C GLU A 73 -5.55 1.06 -21.37
N ALA A 74 -6.14 1.26 -20.18
CA ALA A 74 -7.50 1.78 -20.04
C ALA A 74 -7.59 3.26 -20.42
N ALA A 75 -6.55 4.05 -20.16
CA ALA A 75 -6.47 5.45 -20.58
C ALA A 75 -6.38 5.59 -22.11
N ALA A 76 -5.64 4.69 -22.78
CA ALA A 76 -5.54 4.65 -24.24
C ALA A 76 -6.87 4.27 -24.91
N ALA A 77 -7.60 3.29 -24.35
CA ALA A 77 -8.91 2.86 -24.86
C ALA A 77 -9.99 3.96 -24.75
N MET A 78 -10.00 4.72 -23.65
CA MET A 78 -10.92 5.86 -23.47
C MET A 78 -10.66 6.98 -24.49
N LYS A 79 -9.39 7.30 -24.80
CA LYS A 79 -9.05 8.28 -25.84
C LYS A 79 -9.45 7.81 -27.24
N ALA A 80 -9.26 6.52 -27.55
CA ALA A 80 -9.64 5.96 -28.85
C ALA A 80 -11.16 5.96 -29.06
N ALA A 81 -11.95 5.65 -28.03
CA ALA A 81 -13.41 5.65 -28.09
C ALA A 81 -14.01 7.06 -28.27
N SER A 82 -13.39 8.10 -27.69
CA SER A 82 -13.83 9.49 -27.88
C SER A 82 -13.52 10.03 -29.28
N ALA A 83 -12.49 9.53 -29.96
CA ALA A 83 -12.14 9.95 -31.32
C ALA A 83 -13.07 9.33 -32.38
N ALA A 84 -13.62 8.14 -32.13
CA ALA A 84 -14.49 7.43 -33.08
C ALA A 84 -15.95 7.91 -33.11
N ARG A 85 -16.41 8.67 -32.11
CA ARG A 85 -17.81 9.11 -31.99
C ARG A 85 -18.09 10.52 -32.57
N GLY A 86 -17.09 11.17 -33.15
CA GLY A 86 -17.18 12.53 -33.70
C GLY A 86 -17.38 12.64 -35.23
N GLY A 87 -17.60 11.53 -35.94
CA GLY A 87 -17.66 11.51 -37.41
C GLY A 87 -18.85 10.72 -37.95
N HIS A 88 -20.07 11.18 -37.68
CA HIS A 88 -21.25 10.75 -38.44
C HIS A 88 -22.24 11.92 -38.56
N THR A 89 -22.00 12.77 -39.55
CA THR A 89 -22.98 13.68 -40.17
C THR A 89 -22.75 13.68 -41.65
#